data_AF-A0A2G6L3S2-F1
#
_entry.id   AF-A0A2G6L3S2-F1
#
_cell.length_a   1.000
_cell.length_b   1.000
_cell.length_c   1.000
_cell.angle_alpha   90.00
_cell.angle_beta   90.00
_cell.angle_gamma   90.00
#
_symmetry.space_group_name_H-M   'P 1'
#
loop_
_entity.id
_entity.type
_entity.pdbx_description
1 polymer ?
#
loop_
_entity_poly.entity_id
_entity_poly.type
_entity_poly.pdbx_seq_one_letter_code
_entity_poly.pdbx_strand_id
1 'polypeptide(L)' 'MIRIENITLQVSARRLINAGELIVHQGEKVVITGPSGSGKSSLLRCIVGGSQNL' A
#
# COMPACT_ATOMS: atom_id res chain seq x y z
N MET A 1 -5.09 -6.76 14.63
CA MET A 1 -3.77 -6.42 14.07
C MET A 1 -3.83 -6.71 12.58
N ILE A 2 -3.46 -5.76 11.74
CA ILE A 2 -3.28 -5.96 10.29
C ILE A 2 -1.76 -6.00 10.05
N ARG A 3 -1.30 -6.97 9.26
CA ARG A 3 0.11 -7.14 8.90
C ARG A 3 0.21 -7.45 7.43
N ILE A 4 1.08 -6.72 6.73
CA ILE A 4 1.33 -6.89 5.30
C ILE A 4 2.85 -6.92 5.12
N GLU A 5 3.35 -7.98 4.52
CA GLU A 5 4.78 -8.20 4.31
C GLU A 5 5.11 -8.14 2.82
N ASN A 6 6.37 -7.83 2.50
CA ASN A 6 6.93 -7.86 1.15
C ASN A 6 6.10 -7.05 0.14
N ILE A 7 5.73 -5.83 0.52
CA ILE A 7 4.82 -4.97 -0.23
C ILE A 7 5.51 -4.47 -1.50
N THR A 8 5.08 -5.02 -2.64
CA THR A 8 5.43 -4.48 -3.96
C THR A 8 4.17 -4.02 -4.65
N LEU A 9 4.19 -2.77 -5.12
CA LEU A 9 3.12 -2.23 -5.97
C LEU A 9 3.70 -1.78 -7.29
N GLN A 10 3.21 -2.41 -8.35
CA GLN A 10 3.51 -2.06 -9.72
C GLN A 10 2.23 -1.61 -10.41
N VAL A 11 2.33 -0.54 -11.18
CA VAL A 11 1.25 -0.08 -12.06
C VAL A 11 1.83 0.01 -13.46
N SER A 12 1.26 -0.77 -14.38
CA SER A 12 1.81 -0.96 -15.72
C SER A 12 3.28 -1.41 -15.65
N ALA A 13 4.22 -0.67 -16.24
CA ALA A 13 5.65 -0.99 -16.21
C ALA A 13 6.44 -0.32 -15.07
N ARG A 14 5.77 0.43 -14.17
CA ARG A 14 6.44 1.23 -13.15
C ARG A 14 6.23 0.65 -11.75
N ARG A 15 7.34 0.36 -11.06
CA ARG A 15 7.33 0.06 -9.62
C ARG A 15 7.12 1.34 -8.82
N LEU A 16 6.00 1.44 -8.11
CA LEU A 16 5.64 2.60 -7.29
C LEU A 16 6.04 2.42 -5.83
N ILE A 17 5.91 1.20 -5.31
CA ILE A 17 6.21 0.88 -3.91
C ILE A 17 7.05 -0.38 -3.86
N ASN A 18 8.08 -0.34 -3.02
CA ASN A 18 8.88 -1.48 -2.60
C ASN A 18 9.17 -1.29 -1.10
N ALA A 19 8.38 -1.91 -0.25
CA ALA A 19 8.47 -1.77 1.20
C ALA A 19 8.50 -3.13 1.88
N GLY A 20 9.23 -3.23 2.99
CA GLY A 20 9.40 -4.49 3.72
C GLY A 20 8.12 -4.94 4.42
N GLU A 21 7.52 -4.06 5.23
CA GLU A 21 6.40 -4.43 6.09
C GLU A 21 5.54 -3.22 6.47
N LEU A 22 4.23 -3.46 6.62
CA LEU A 22 3.30 -2.56 7.30
C LEU A 22 2.55 -3.35 8.38
N ILE A 23 2.70 -2.91 9.63
CA ILE A 23 1.93 -3.42 10.78
C ILE A 23 1.03 -2.30 11.26
N VAL A 24 -0.24 -2.63 11.52
CA VAL A 24 -1.21 -1.74 12.15
C VAL A 24 -1.86 -2.46 13.32
N HIS A 25 -1.65 -1.95 14.53
CA HIS A 25 -2.25 -2.46 15.75
C HIS A 25 -3.65 -1.90 15.97
N GLN A 26 -4.40 -2.56 16.86
CA GLN A 26 -5.74 -2.11 17.20
C GLN A 26 -5.68 -0.75 17.91
N GLY A 27 -6.49 0.21 17.47
CA GLY A 27 -6.51 1.57 18.01
C GLY A 27 -5.53 2.54 17.36
N GLU A 28 -4.64 2.07 16.49
CA GLU A 28 -3.71 2.95 15.78
C GLU A 28 -4.37 3.72 14.63
N LYS A 29 -3.93 4.96 14.44
CA LYS A 29 -4.25 5.79 13.28
C LYS A 29 -2.98 5.98 12.47
N VAL A 30 -2.92 5.38 11.29
CA VAL A 30 -1.75 5.44 10.40
C VAL A 30 -2.06 6.32 9.20
N VAL A 31 -1.11 7.18 8.84
CA VAL A 31 -1.21 8.07 7.66
C VAL A 31 -0.13 7.68 6.65
N ILE A 32 -0.55 7.43 5.41
CA ILE A 32 0.36 7.19 4.29
C ILE A 32 0.57 8.51 3.53
N THR A 33 1.81 8.98 3.47
CA THR A 33 2.19 10.26 2.86
C THR A 33 3.23 10.09 1.75
N GLY A 34 3.40 11.12 0.91
CA GLY A 34 4.37 11.15 -0.20
C GLY A 34 3.86 11.90 -1.44
N PRO A 35 4.73 12.17 -2.43
CA PRO A 35 4.42 12.97 -3.62
C PRO A 35 3.23 12.44 -4.44
N SER A 36 2.60 13.29 -5.26
CA SER A 36 1.56 12.83 -6.19
C SER A 36 2.11 11.73 -7.12
N GLY A 37 1.30 10.70 -7.38
CA GLY A 37 1.71 9.54 -8.19
C GLY A 37 2.62 8.51 -7.48
N SER A 38 2.93 8.65 -6.19
CA SER A 38 3.76 7.69 -5.44
C SER A 38 3.08 6.35 -5.09
N GLY A 39 1.83 6.13 -5.51
CA GLY A 39 1.12 4.87 -5.29
C GLY A 39 0.29 4.77 -4.00
N LYS A 40 0.15 5.85 -3.21
CA LYS A 40 -0.60 5.84 -1.92
C LYS A 40 -2.03 5.33 -2.04
N SER A 41 -2.83 5.92 -2.93
CA SER A 41 -4.23 5.52 -3.11
C SER A 41 -4.35 4.12 -3.69
N SER A 42 -3.40 3.72 -4.54
CA SER A 42 -3.35 2.37 -5.10
C SER A 42 -2.99 1.34 -4.02
N LEU A 43 -2.04 1.63 -3.12
CA LEU A 43 -1.74 0.81 -1.96
C LEU A 43 -2.96 0.63 -1.07
N LEU A 44 -3.66 1.71 -0.73
CA LEU A 44 -4.88 1.64 0.08
C LEU A 44 -5.96 0.77 -0.60
N ARG A 45 -6.13 0.88 -1.93
CA ARG A 45 -7.05 0.00 -2.68
C ARG A 45 -6.66 -1.46 -2.61
N CYS A 46 -5.37 -1.79 -2.68
CA CYS A 46 -4.90 -3.16 -2.51
C CYS A 46 -5.21 -3.69 -1.10
N ILE A 47 -4.98 -2.87 -0.06
CA ILE A 47 -5.20 -3.24 1.34
C ILE A 47 -6.69 -3.53 1.63
N VAL A 48 -7.59 -2.72 1.08
CA VAL A 48 -9.05 -2.92 1.28
C VAL A 48 -9.67 -3.96 0.36
N GLY A 49 -8.87 -4.65 -0.47
CA GLY A 49 -9.34 -5.65 -1.44
C GLY A 49 -10.06 -5.07 -2.65
N GLY A 50 -9.90 -3.77 -2.94
CA GLY A 50 -10.64 -3.03 -3.97
C GLY A 50 -10.01 -3.03 -5.37
N SER A 51 -9.07 -3.93 -5.68
CA SER A 51 -8.38 -3.93 -6.99
C SER A 51 -8.57 -5.24 -7.75
N GLN A 52 -9.35 -5.18 -8.83
CA GLN A 52 -9.35 -6.16 -9.92
C GLN A 52 -8.33 -5.69 -10.96
N ASN A 53 -7.39 -6.56 -11.35
CA ASN A 53 -6.42 -6.38 -12.44
C ASN A 53 -5.59 -5.07 -12.43
N LEU A 54 -4.49 -5.05 -11.66
CA LEU A 54 -3.41 -4.06 -11.78
C LEU A 54 -2.15 -4.72 -12.37
#